data_AF-A0A7C1ZL93-F1
#
_entry.id   AF-A0A7C1ZL93-F1
#
_cell.length_a   1.000
_cell.length_b   1.000
_cell.length_c   1.000
_cell.angle_alpha   90.00
_cell.angle_beta   90.00
_cell.angle_gamma   90.00
#
_symmetry.space_group_name_H-M   'P 1'
#
loop_
_entity.id
_entity.type
_entity.pdbx_description
1 polymer ?
#
loop_
_entity_poly.entity_id
_entity_poly.type
_entity_poly.pdbx_seq_one_letter_code
_entity_poly.pdbx_strand_id
1 'polypeptide(L)'
;EICHCYQTIDILKQTICEDFVASEYQKANISIRQGAKMLGLTYEEFMVDFLGNRQISFINGTPQELEMELQQENAWLDKALGNRI
;
A
#
# COMPACT_ATOMS: atom_id res chain seq x y z
N GLU A 1 -26.30 0.14 6.06
CA GLU A 1 -25.24 0.94 6.70
C GLU A 1 -25.12 0.52 8.16
N ILE A 2 -24.00 -0.09 8.55
CA ILE A 2 -23.75 -0.40 9.96
C ILE A 2 -23.03 0.81 10.54
N CYS A 3 -23.76 1.67 11.25
CA CYS A 3 -23.19 2.73 12.06
C CYS A 3 -22.34 2.06 13.16
N HIS A 4 -21.03 2.03 12.98
CA HIS A 4 -20.12 1.62 14.03
C HIS A 4 -20.09 2.74 15.08
N CYS A 5 -20.73 2.50 16.22
CA CYS A 5 -20.66 3.42 17.34
C CYS A 5 -19.23 3.46 17.87
N TYR A 6 -18.48 4.51 17.54
CA TYR A 6 -17.17 4.76 18.14
C TYR A 6 -17.37 5.01 19.63
N GLN A 7 -16.79 4.14 20.46
CA GLN A 7 -17.04 4.14 21.91
C GLN A 7 -16.45 5.37 22.60
N THR A 8 -15.44 6.01 21.99
CA THR A 8 -14.81 7.24 22.47
C THR A 8 -14.34 8.12 21.30
N ILE A 9 -14.11 9.42 21.58
CA ILE A 9 -13.50 10.36 20.64
C ILE A 9 -12.11 9.90 20.20
N ASP A 10 -11.35 9.27 21.09
CA ASP A 10 -10.00 8.80 20.78
C ASP A 10 -10.03 7.63 19.78
N ILE A 11 -10.99 6.71 19.91
CA ILE A 11 -11.19 5.64 18.93
C ILE A 11 -11.59 6.23 17.57
N LEU A 12 -12.47 7.24 17.55
CA LEU A 12 -12.83 7.91 16.29
C LEU A 12 -11.61 8.55 15.62
N LYS A 13 -10.77 9.26 16.38
CA LYS A 13 -9.55 9.89 15.85
C LYS A 13 -8.55 8.85 15.33
N GLN A 14 -8.39 7.75 16.06
CA GLN A 14 -7.55 6.62 15.66
C GLN A 14 -8.03 6.05 14.31
N THR A 15 -9.32 5.74 14.19
CA THR A 15 -9.89 5.20 12.94
C THR A 15 -9.72 6.17 11.76
N ILE A 16 -9.98 7.46 11.95
CA ILE A 16 -9.79 8.46 10.89
C ILE A 16 -8.32 8.52 10.44
N CYS A 17 -7.39 8.46 11.39
CA CYS A 17 -5.95 8.46 11.09
C CYS A 17 -5.55 7.21 10.28
N GLU A 18 -6.03 6.04 10.71
CA GLU A 18 -5.82 4.77 10.02
C GLU A 18 -6.37 4.79 8.60
N ASP A 19 -7.60 5.25 8.39
CA ASP A 19 -8.22 5.34 7.06
C ASP A 19 -7.47 6.31 6.14
N PHE A 20 -6.99 7.44 6.69
CA PHE A 20 -6.15 8.38 5.97
C PHE A 20 -4.83 7.72 5.50
N VAL A 21 -4.12 7.04 6.41
CA VAL A 21 -2.85 6.38 6.08
C VAL A 21 -3.05 5.28 5.04
N ALA A 22 -4.12 4.48 5.15
CA ALA A 22 -4.48 3.47 4.16
C ALA A 22 -4.71 4.09 2.77
N SER A 23 -5.52 5.15 2.70
CA SER A 23 -5.81 5.88 1.46
C SER A 23 -4.54 6.45 0.83
N GLU A 24 -3.69 7.12 1.60
CA GLU A 24 -2.47 7.73 1.07
C GLU A 24 -1.45 6.68 0.63
N TYR A 25 -1.38 5.54 1.31
CA TYR A 25 -0.58 4.39 0.89
C TYR A 25 -1.07 3.82 -0.44
N GLN A 26 -2.38 3.59 -0.58
CA GLN A 26 -2.98 3.07 -1.81
C GLN A 26 -2.77 4.00 -3.02
N LYS A 27 -2.69 5.30 -2.79
CA LYS A 27 -2.36 6.31 -3.82
C LYS A 27 -0.85 6.42 -4.11
N ALA A 28 -0.02 5.62 -3.43
CA ALA A 28 1.44 5.71 -3.46
C ALA A 28 2.01 7.09 -3.03
N ASN A 29 1.24 7.88 -2.28
CA ASN A 29 1.70 9.17 -1.74
C ASN A 29 2.64 9.01 -0.55
N ILE A 30 2.54 7.88 0.15
CA ILE A 30 3.43 7.52 1.25
C ILE A 30 3.96 6.10 1.06
N SER A 31 5.22 5.89 1.42
CA SER A 31 5.83 4.56 1.49
C SER A 31 5.33 3.78 2.70
N ILE A 32 5.53 2.46 2.66
CA ILE A 32 5.28 1.53 3.79
C ILE A 32 5.93 2.05 5.08
N ARG A 33 7.20 2.48 5.01
CA ARG A 33 7.95 3.00 6.16
C ARG A 33 7.33 4.28 6.74
N GLN A 34 6.84 5.16 5.88
CA GLN A 34 6.16 6.39 6.31
C GLN A 34 4.82 6.07 6.97
N GLY A 35 4.02 5.18 6.38
CA GLY A 35 2.76 4.71 6.95
C GLY A 35 2.94 4.06 8.33
N ALA A 36 3.89 3.13 8.46
CA ALA A 36 4.21 2.50 9.74
C ALA A 36 4.57 3.52 10.83
N LYS A 37 5.43 4.50 10.49
CA LYS A 37 5.81 5.58 11.40
C LYS A 37 4.62 6.44 11.82
N MET A 38 3.69 6.75 10.92
CA MET A 38 2.51 7.58 11.20
C MET A 38 1.55 6.91 12.18
N LEU A 39 1.49 5.58 12.16
CA LEU A 39 0.64 4.80 13.06
C LEU A 39 1.37 4.30 14.31
N GLY A 40 2.66 4.62 14.47
CA GLY A 40 3.47 4.12 15.58
C GLY A 40 3.69 2.60 15.53
N LEU A 41 3.58 2.00 14.34
CA LEU A 41 3.75 0.57 14.11
C LEU A 41 5.16 0.26 13.63
N THR A 42 5.60 -0.97 13.87
CA THR A 42 6.74 -1.55 13.18
C THR A 42 6.39 -1.83 11.71
N TYR A 43 7.43 -2.10 10.91
CA TYR A 43 7.23 -2.49 9.51
C TYR A 43 6.37 -3.74 9.38
N GLU A 44 6.59 -4.74 10.24
CA GLU A 44 5.88 -6.01 10.21
C GLU A 44 4.40 -5.84 10.59
N GLU A 45 4.12 -5.14 11.70
CA GLU A 45 2.74 -4.84 12.13
C GLU A 45 1.99 -4.02 11.07
N PHE A 46 2.67 -3.08 10.41
CA PHE A 46 2.05 -2.31 9.33
C PHE A 46 1.73 -3.19 8.11
N MET A 47 2.62 -4.09 7.73
CA MET A 47 2.46 -4.93 6.54
C MET A 47 1.47 -6.07 6.77
N VAL A 48 1.66 -6.85 7.83
CA VAL A 48 0.91 -8.08 8.09
C VAL A 48 -0.45 -7.75 8.70
N ASP A 49 -0.48 -6.91 9.74
CA ASP A 49 -1.70 -6.66 10.48
C ASP A 49 -2.49 -5.51 9.88
N PHE A 50 -1.88 -4.34 9.68
CA PHE A 50 -2.62 -3.16 9.27
C PHE A 50 -3.11 -3.22 7.82
N LEU A 51 -2.22 -3.47 6.85
CA LEU A 51 -2.57 -3.61 5.44
C LEU A 51 -3.27 -4.95 5.16
N GLY A 52 -2.80 -6.05 5.76
CA GLY A 52 -3.38 -7.38 5.59
C GLY A 52 -4.84 -7.47 6.07
N ASN A 53 -5.17 -6.94 7.26
CA ASN A 53 -6.55 -6.94 7.76
C ASN A 53 -7.48 -6.07 6.90
N ARG A 54 -6.93 -5.06 6.21
CA ARG A 54 -7.68 -4.19 5.29
C ARG A 54 -7.73 -4.71 3.85
N GLN A 55 -7.16 -5.88 3.59
CA GLN A 55 -7.06 -6.49 2.26
C GLN A 55 -6.46 -5.53 1.21
N ILE A 56 -5.55 -4.65 1.65
CA ILE A 56 -4.87 -3.71 0.78
C ILE A 56 -3.75 -4.47 0.08
N SER A 57 -3.90 -4.67 -1.23
CA SER A 57 -2.90 -5.39 -2.02
C SER A 57 -1.58 -4.63 -2.04
N PHE A 58 -0.47 -5.36 -1.83
CA PHE A 58 0.88 -4.80 -1.82
C PHE A 58 1.35 -4.37 -3.22
N ILE A 59 0.67 -4.88 -4.25
CA ILE A 59 0.84 -4.50 -5.64
C ILE A 59 -0.56 -4.51 -6.25
N ASN A 60 -0.96 -3.42 -6.93
CA ASN A 60 -2.22 -3.34 -7.67
C ASN A 60 -2.13 -4.16 -8.97
N GLY A 61 -1.75 -5.43 -8.86
CA GLY A 61 -1.69 -6.35 -9.96
C GLY A 61 -1.98 -7.75 -9.47
N THR A 62 -2.96 -8.40 -10.08
CA THR A 62 -3.05 -9.85 -10.12
C THR A 62 -1.69 -10.44 -10.54
N PRO A 63 -1.39 -11.71 -10.21
CA PRO A 63 -0.16 -12.36 -10.68
C PRO A 63 0.08 -12.21 -12.19
N GLN A 64 -1.00 -12.14 -12.97
CA GLN A 64 -0.98 -11.92 -14.42
C GLN A 64 -0.61 -10.48 -14.81
N GLU A 65 -1.16 -9.48 -14.11
CA GLU A 65 -0.81 -8.06 -14.33
C GLU A 65 0.65 -7.79 -13.95
N LEU A 66 1.13 -8.43 -12.88
CA LEU A 66 2.53 -8.37 -12.45
C LEU A 66 3.50 -9.00 -13.46
N GLU A 67 3.17 -10.17 -13.97
CA GLU A 67 3.95 -10.84 -15.02
C GLU A 67 4.00 -9.98 -16.29
N MET A 68 2.87 -9.33 -16.64
CA MET A 68 2.79 -8.44 -17.78
C MET A 68 3.63 -7.17 -17.60
N GLU A 69 3.58 -6.53 -16.43
CA GLU A 69 4.43 -5.37 -16.12
C GLU A 69 5.92 -5.73 -16.16
N LEU A 70 6.31 -6.87 -15.59
CA LEU A 70 7.69 -7.36 -15.63
C LEU A 70 8.18 -7.60 -17.07
N GLN A 71 7.33 -8.17 -17.93
CA GLN A 71 7.65 -8.37 -19.35
C GLN A 71 7.82 -7.04 -20.10
N GLN A 72 6.98 -6.05 -19.81
CA GLN A 72 7.09 -4.71 -20.42
C GLN A 72 8.37 -3.98 -19.99
N GLU A 73 8.71 -4.04 -18.69
CA GLU A 73 9.93 -3.44 -18.15
C GLU A 73 11.19 -4.08 -18.77
N ASN A 74 11.23 -5.42 -18.88
CA ASN A 74 12.33 -6.13 -19.52
C ASN A 74 12.45 -5.79 -21.02
N ALA A 75 11.34 -5.73 -21.74
CA ALA A 75 11.34 -5.33 -23.15
C ALA A 75 11.83 -3.88 -23.34
N TRP A 76 11.49 -2.98 -22.42
CA TRP A 76 12.01 -1.62 -22.41
C TRP A 76 13.52 -1.59 -22.13
N LEU A 77 14.00 -2.35 -21.14
CA LEU A 77 15.42 -2.47 -20.82
C LEU A 77 16.25 -3.01 -21.99
N ASP A 78 15.78 -4.07 -22.64
CA ASP A 78 16.44 -4.67 -23.80
C ASP A 78 16.56 -3.67 -24.96
N LYS A 79 15.51 -2.88 -25.21
CA LYS A 79 15.53 -1.81 -26.21
C LYS A 79 16.47 -0.67 -25.84
N ALA A 80 16.50 -0.27 -24.57
CA ALA A 80 17.37 0.78 -24.07
C ALA A 80 18.86 0.40 -24.12
N LEU A 81 19.17 -0.89 -23.89
CA LEU A 81 20.53 -1.43 -23.95
C LEU A 81 20.95 -1.79 -25.38
N GLY A 82 20.03 -2.26 -26.23
CA GLY A 82 20.29 -2.56 -27.64
C GLY A 82 20.58 -1.31 -28.49
N ASN A 83 20.09 -0.14 -28.10
CA ASN A 83 20.39 1.15 -28.73
C ASN A 83 21.76 1.75 -28.35
N ARG A 84 22.58 1.03 -27.56
CA ARG A 84 23.91 1.50 -27.09
C ARG A 84 25.09 0.74 -27.69
N ILE A 85 24.87 -0.10 -28.71
CA ILE A 85 25.93 -0.78 -29.49
C ILE A 85 25.92 -0.26 -30.93
#